data_AF-A0A7W0VAN6-F1
#
_entry.id   AF-A0A7W0VAN6-F1
#
_cell.length_a   1.000
_cell.length_b   1.000
_cell.length_c   1.000
_cell.angle_alpha   90.00
_cell.angle_beta   90.00
_cell.angle_gamma   90.00
#
_symmetry.space_group_name_H-M   'P 1'
#
loop_
_entity.id
_entity.type
_entity.pdbx_description
1 polymer ?
#
loop_
_entity_poly.entity_id
_entity_poly.type
_entity_poly.pdbx_seq_one_letter_code
_entity_poly.pdbx_strand_id
1 'polypeptide(L)'
;WTQMQGIGVVLLFPLVSNRELLIWSLAILTALPLLVMAYFGIVKKKFWKGALVMSGSVAPILAVYVYDETLAVRWIILAVVGITWISGIDYIVIGWKQLRGRGDFAKADAVRLIGGLAMPGLLFAVLVKTPAPAWPIFAILALELAVGGLDNLLSHHKRATKALAWGSRVLGVCGLVLGALLVPQHSDLFLYAATAVSLVGVALEFWHGRDYFLDKRIRDRALREAAVHQPPSQLS
;
A
#
# COMPACT_ATOMS: atom_id res chain seq x y z
N TRP A 1 2.00 6.99 6.11
CA TRP A 1 0.96 8.04 6.15
C TRP A 1 1.15 9.06 5.03
N THR A 2 2.37 9.50 4.71
CA THR A 2 2.65 10.44 3.60
C THR A 2 2.14 9.96 2.24
N GLN A 3 2.25 8.66 1.94
CA GLN A 3 1.69 8.06 0.72
C GLN A 3 0.15 8.18 0.64
N MET A 4 -0.55 7.93 1.74
CA MET A 4 -2.01 8.06 1.80
C MET A 4 -2.45 9.52 1.67
N GLN A 5 -1.69 10.45 2.26
CA GLN A 5 -1.90 11.88 2.05
C GLN A 5 -1.70 12.26 0.57
N GLY A 6 -0.65 11.73 -0.08
CA GLY A 6 -0.41 11.93 -1.51
C GLY A 6 -1.58 11.47 -2.37
N ILE A 7 -2.13 10.28 -2.12
CA ILE A 7 -3.33 9.78 -2.81
C ILE A 7 -4.54 10.69 -2.57
N GLY A 8 -4.77 11.10 -1.32
CA GLY A 8 -5.85 12.03 -0.99
C GLY A 8 -5.74 13.34 -1.75
N VAL A 9 -4.53 13.89 -1.88
CA VAL A 9 -4.27 15.11 -2.66
C VAL A 9 -4.51 14.88 -4.16
N VAL A 10 -4.08 13.74 -4.73
CA VAL A 10 -4.36 13.42 -6.15
C VAL A 10 -5.85 13.36 -6.42
N LEU A 11 -6.64 12.79 -5.52
CA LEU A 11 -8.09 12.68 -5.69
C LEU A 11 -8.81 14.04 -5.69
N LEU A 12 -8.22 15.08 -5.08
CA LEU A 12 -8.80 16.44 -5.12
C LEU A 12 -8.81 17.03 -6.54
N PHE A 13 -7.84 16.68 -7.39
CA PHE A 13 -7.70 17.25 -8.74
C PHE A 13 -8.88 16.93 -9.67
N PRO A 14 -9.34 15.67 -9.80
CA PRO A 14 -10.54 15.37 -10.59
C PRO A 14 -11.86 15.77 -9.88
N LEU A 15 -11.85 15.93 -8.55
CA LEU A 15 -13.06 16.27 -7.78
C LEU A 15 -13.35 17.77 -7.71
N VAL A 16 -12.32 18.61 -7.82
CA VAL A 16 -12.43 20.06 -7.73
C VAL A 16 -12.13 20.67 -9.09
N SER A 17 -13.18 21.05 -9.82
CA SER A 17 -13.06 21.75 -11.10
C SER A 17 -12.68 23.22 -10.97
N ASN A 18 -12.83 23.82 -9.78
CA ASN A 18 -12.49 25.21 -9.52
C ASN A 18 -11.02 25.36 -9.11
N ARG A 19 -10.23 25.96 -9.99
CA ARG A 19 -8.80 26.21 -9.80
C ARG A 19 -8.48 26.98 -8.52
N GLU A 20 -9.20 28.06 -8.22
CA GLU A 20 -8.96 28.87 -7.02
C GLU A 20 -9.25 28.07 -5.76
N LEU A 21 -10.34 27.30 -5.73
CA LEU A 21 -10.68 26.44 -4.61
C LEU A 21 -9.59 25.40 -4.37
N LEU A 22 -9.02 24.83 -5.42
CA LEU A 22 -7.92 23.87 -5.31
C LEU A 22 -6.64 24.51 -4.79
N ILE A 23 -6.28 25.72 -5.27
CA ILE A 23 -5.13 26.49 -4.75
C ILE A 23 -5.31 26.78 -3.26
N TRP A 24 -6.48 27.27 -2.85
CA TRP A 24 -6.76 27.54 -1.44
C TRP A 24 -6.72 26.27 -0.59
N SER A 25 -7.25 25.16 -1.10
CA SER A 25 -7.21 23.88 -0.39
C SER A 25 -5.77 23.40 -0.19
N LEU A 26 -4.93 23.47 -1.22
CA LEU A 26 -3.52 23.12 -1.14
C LEU A 26 -2.75 24.07 -0.21
N ALA A 27 -3.01 25.38 -0.28
CA ALA A 27 -2.41 26.38 0.60
C ALA A 27 -2.76 26.14 2.07
N ILE A 28 -4.03 25.84 2.36
CA ILE A 28 -4.48 25.48 3.71
C ILE A 28 -3.80 24.20 4.18
N LEU A 29 -3.73 23.16 3.34
CA LEU A 29 -3.04 21.90 3.67
C LEU A 29 -1.54 22.08 3.93
N THR A 30 -0.91 23.06 3.29
CA THR A 30 0.48 23.44 3.56
C THR A 30 0.64 24.28 4.83
N ALA A 31 -0.21 25.28 5.06
CA ALA A 31 -0.05 26.24 6.15
C ALA A 31 -0.58 25.73 7.50
N LEU A 32 -1.72 25.03 7.51
CA LEU A 32 -2.41 24.61 8.73
C LEU A 32 -1.52 23.73 9.64
N PRO A 33 -0.78 22.71 9.15
CA PRO A 33 0.10 21.93 10.01
C PRO A 33 1.19 22.78 10.66
N LEU A 34 1.74 23.78 9.95
CA LEU A 34 2.74 24.71 10.49
C LEU A 34 2.16 25.60 11.59
N LEU A 35 0.93 26.10 11.41
CA LEU A 35 0.23 26.88 12.43
C LEU A 35 -0.04 26.04 13.69
N VAL A 36 -0.48 24.79 13.53
CA VAL A 36 -0.68 23.85 14.65
C VAL A 36 0.65 23.53 15.33
N MET A 37 1.73 23.35 14.57
CA MET A 37 3.08 23.16 15.12
C MET A 37 3.54 24.37 15.93
N ALA A 38 3.32 25.59 15.44
CA ALA A 38 3.65 26.82 16.17
C ALA A 38 2.84 26.91 17.47
N TYR A 39 1.54 26.62 17.42
CA TYR A 39 0.68 26.54 18.59
C TYR A 39 1.19 25.52 19.62
N PHE A 40 1.55 24.29 19.20
CA PHE A 40 2.14 23.29 20.10
C PHE A 40 3.53 23.69 20.62
N GLY A 41 4.33 24.37 19.82
CA GLY A 41 5.61 24.92 20.24
C GLY A 41 5.46 25.97 21.35
N ILE A 42 4.48 26.87 21.22
CA ILE A 42 4.24 27.96 22.18
C ILE A 42 3.53 27.45 23.44
N VAL A 43 2.44 26.69 23.27
CA VAL A 43 1.55 26.30 24.38
C VAL A 43 2.00 25.03 25.07
N LYS A 44 2.44 24.04 24.31
CA LYS A 44 2.82 22.71 24.83
C LYS A 44 4.33 22.51 24.93
N LYS A 45 5.14 23.49 24.49
CA LYS A 45 6.61 23.39 24.37
C LYS A 45 7.05 22.12 23.65
N LYS A 46 6.22 21.64 22.71
CA LYS A 46 6.44 20.37 22.00
C LYS A 46 6.60 20.65 20.50
N PHE A 47 7.69 20.16 19.94
CA PHE A 47 7.94 20.27 18.51
C PHE A 47 7.31 19.09 17.75
N TRP A 48 6.40 19.38 16.83
CA TRP A 48 5.73 18.35 16.02
C TRP A 48 6.41 18.20 14.66
N LYS A 49 7.42 17.33 14.58
CA LYS A 49 8.15 17.03 13.33
C LYS A 49 7.24 16.62 12.17
N GLY A 50 6.11 15.97 12.46
CA GLY A 50 5.14 15.54 11.45
C GLY A 50 4.55 16.70 10.65
N ALA A 51 4.33 17.87 11.27
CA ALA A 51 3.85 19.05 10.56
C ALA A 51 4.80 19.54 9.48
N LEU A 52 6.12 19.50 9.74
CA LEU A 52 7.11 19.86 8.73
C LEU A 52 7.07 18.91 7.53
N VAL A 53 6.96 17.61 7.79
CA VAL A 53 6.89 16.60 6.72
C VAL A 53 5.58 16.75 5.93
N MET A 54 4.45 16.99 6.60
CA MET A 54 3.15 17.25 5.95
C MET A 54 3.23 18.49 5.05
N SER A 55 3.70 19.60 5.60
CA SER A 55 3.75 20.88 4.88
C SER A 55 4.77 20.85 3.75
N GLY A 56 5.96 20.27 4.02
CA GLY A 56 7.03 20.12 3.04
C GLY A 56 6.71 19.13 1.92
N SER A 57 5.76 18.21 2.11
CA SER A 57 5.31 17.32 1.03
C SER A 57 4.21 17.94 0.15
N VAL A 58 3.38 18.84 0.69
CA VAL A 58 2.32 19.53 -0.06
C VAL A 58 2.81 20.83 -0.70
N ALA A 59 3.74 21.56 -0.09
CA ALA A 59 4.23 22.84 -0.60
C ALA A 59 4.82 22.74 -2.03
N PRO A 60 5.63 21.73 -2.38
CA PRO A 60 6.12 21.56 -3.75
C PRO A 60 4.98 21.30 -4.74
N ILE A 61 3.93 20.58 -4.32
CA ILE A 61 2.75 20.32 -5.15
C ILE A 61 2.01 21.63 -5.45
N LEU A 62 1.79 22.46 -4.43
CA LEU A 62 1.20 23.79 -4.60
C LEU A 62 2.04 24.66 -5.53
N ALA A 63 3.35 24.73 -5.32
CA ALA A 63 4.25 25.53 -6.14
C ALA A 63 4.23 25.10 -7.61
N VAL A 64 4.26 23.77 -7.86
CA VAL A 64 4.16 23.22 -9.21
C VAL A 64 2.78 23.49 -9.81
N TYR A 65 1.68 23.33 -9.05
CA TYR A 65 0.32 23.54 -9.56
C TYR A 65 0.05 24.98 -9.98
N VAL A 66 0.59 25.96 -9.25
CA VAL A 66 0.49 27.38 -9.61
C VAL A 66 1.22 27.66 -10.93
N TYR A 67 2.32 26.95 -11.20
CA TYR A 67 3.11 27.07 -12.42
C TYR A 67 2.49 26.31 -13.62
N ASP A 68 2.15 25.04 -13.44
CA ASP A 68 1.58 24.16 -14.46
C ASP A 68 0.74 23.03 -13.80
N GLU A 69 -0.57 23.07 -14.08
CA GLU A 69 -1.56 22.13 -13.54
C GLU A 69 -1.29 20.68 -13.98
N THR A 70 -0.87 20.50 -15.23
CA THR A 70 -0.61 19.17 -15.79
C THR A 70 0.69 18.57 -15.23
N LEU A 71 1.67 19.42 -14.95
CA LEU A 71 2.92 19.02 -14.32
C LEU A 71 2.71 18.58 -12.87
N ALA A 72 1.79 19.22 -12.15
CA ALA A 72 1.51 18.92 -10.74
C ALA A 72 1.03 17.48 -10.55
N VAL A 73 0.05 17.02 -11.34
CA VAL A 73 -0.44 15.63 -11.24
C VAL A 73 0.67 14.62 -11.50
N ARG A 74 1.48 14.86 -12.55
CA ARG A 74 2.64 14.01 -12.89
C ARG A 74 3.66 13.98 -11.75
N TRP A 75 3.95 15.13 -11.16
CA TRP A 75 4.86 15.25 -10.02
C TRP A 75 4.37 14.48 -8.81
N ILE A 76 3.08 14.56 -8.46
CA ILE A 76 2.54 13.81 -7.33
C ILE A 76 2.66 12.31 -7.57
N ILE A 77 2.32 11.84 -8.77
CA ILE A 77 2.45 10.43 -9.15
C ILE A 77 3.92 9.99 -9.00
N LEU A 78 4.87 10.74 -9.56
CA LEU A 78 6.30 10.43 -9.47
C LEU A 78 6.80 10.44 -8.02
N ALA A 79 6.36 11.39 -7.20
CA ALA A 79 6.74 11.46 -5.80
C ALA A 79 6.19 10.27 -5.00
N VAL A 80 4.93 9.89 -5.22
CA VAL A 80 4.31 8.71 -4.58
C VAL A 80 5.06 7.44 -4.99
N VAL A 81 5.35 7.27 -6.29
CA VAL A 81 6.13 6.13 -6.80
C VAL A 81 7.54 6.12 -6.19
N GLY A 82 8.23 7.25 -6.19
CA GLY A 82 9.58 7.38 -5.65
C GLY A 82 9.67 7.04 -4.16
N ILE A 83 8.78 7.59 -3.34
CA ILE A 83 8.71 7.29 -1.90
C ILE A 83 8.39 5.79 -1.68
N THR A 84 7.53 5.22 -2.51
CA THR A 84 7.18 3.80 -2.45
C THR A 84 8.38 2.91 -2.78
N TRP A 85 9.18 3.29 -3.77
CA TRP A 85 10.42 2.59 -4.11
C TRP A 85 11.48 2.71 -3.02
N ILE A 86 11.71 3.92 -2.49
CA ILE A 86 12.65 4.11 -1.37
C ILE A 86 12.25 3.22 -0.19
N SER A 87 10.96 3.26 0.19
CA SER A 87 10.44 2.42 1.27
C SER A 87 10.59 0.92 0.96
N GLY A 88 10.30 0.51 -0.29
CA GLY A 88 10.43 -0.88 -0.73
C GLY A 88 11.88 -1.38 -0.69
N ILE A 89 12.84 -0.53 -1.07
CA ILE A 89 14.27 -0.86 -0.98
C ILE A 89 14.68 -1.07 0.48
N ASP A 90 14.23 -0.22 1.40
CA ASP A 90 14.52 -0.41 2.83
C ASP A 90 14.01 -1.76 3.34
N TYR A 91 12.81 -2.17 2.92
CA TYR A 91 12.28 -3.51 3.24
C TYR A 91 13.15 -4.63 2.66
N ILE A 92 13.64 -4.51 1.43
CA ILE A 92 14.52 -5.50 0.82
C ILE A 92 15.84 -5.56 1.58
N VAL A 93 16.47 -4.42 1.87
CA VAL A 93 17.78 -4.37 2.53
C VAL A 93 17.71 -4.91 3.95
N ILE A 94 16.71 -4.50 4.73
CA ILE A 94 16.52 -4.96 6.11
C ILE A 94 16.05 -6.42 6.13
N GLY A 95 15.05 -6.76 5.31
CA GLY A 95 14.50 -8.10 5.21
C GLY A 95 15.53 -9.12 4.76
N TRP A 96 16.38 -8.77 3.78
CA TRP A 96 17.46 -9.64 3.31
C TRP A 96 18.49 -9.94 4.41
N LYS A 97 18.88 -8.92 5.18
CA LYS A 97 19.79 -9.11 6.32
C LYS A 97 19.19 -10.04 7.37
N GLN A 98 17.89 -9.90 7.65
CA GLN A 98 17.18 -10.75 8.62
C GLN A 98 17.00 -12.20 8.12
N LEU A 99 16.66 -12.38 6.84
CA LEU A 99 16.53 -13.71 6.21
C LEU A 99 17.87 -14.45 6.19
N ARG A 100 18.95 -13.76 5.77
CA ARG A 100 20.30 -14.34 5.74
C ARG A 100 20.82 -14.67 7.15
N GLY A 101 20.49 -13.84 8.15
CA GLY A 101 20.90 -14.05 9.53
C GLY A 101 20.24 -15.24 10.23
N ARG A 102 19.09 -15.72 9.74
CA ARG A 102 18.37 -16.87 10.32
C ARG A 102 18.70 -18.22 9.66
N GLY A 103 19.34 -18.21 8.49
CA GLY A 103 19.78 -19.43 7.79
C GLY A 103 18.65 -20.35 7.27
N ASP A 104 17.38 -19.96 7.43
CA ASP A 104 16.20 -20.79 7.18
C ASP A 104 15.39 -20.28 5.97
N PHE A 105 16.08 -20.00 4.86
CA PHE A 105 15.40 -19.58 3.63
C PHE A 105 14.81 -20.81 2.93
N ALA A 106 13.54 -21.10 3.22
CA ALA A 106 12.86 -22.25 2.66
C ALA A 106 12.43 -21.99 1.21
N LYS A 107 12.25 -23.05 0.41
CA LYS A 107 11.72 -22.97 -0.96
C LYS A 107 10.37 -22.23 -1.03
N ALA A 108 9.57 -22.30 0.03
CA ALA A 108 8.31 -21.59 0.14
C ALA A 108 8.46 -20.06 0.17
N ASP A 109 9.53 -19.54 0.77
CA ASP A 109 9.79 -18.10 0.85
C ASP A 109 10.24 -17.54 -0.50
N ALA A 110 10.99 -18.32 -1.27
CA ALA A 110 11.34 -17.99 -2.66
C ALA A 110 10.09 -17.88 -3.54
N VAL A 111 9.19 -18.86 -3.45
CA VAL A 111 7.91 -18.84 -4.21
C VAL A 111 7.06 -17.64 -3.80
N ARG A 112 7.05 -17.29 -2.52
CA ARG A 112 6.36 -16.09 -2.02
C ARG A 112 6.92 -14.80 -2.59
N LEU A 113 8.25 -14.67 -2.60
CA LEU A 113 8.93 -13.51 -3.16
C LEU A 113 8.68 -13.38 -4.67
N ILE A 114 8.81 -14.47 -5.41
CA ILE A 114 8.58 -14.50 -6.86
C ILE A 114 7.11 -14.17 -7.16
N GLY A 115 6.16 -14.79 -6.46
CA GLY A 115 4.74 -14.52 -6.65
C GLY A 115 4.36 -13.08 -6.33
N GLY A 116 4.91 -12.53 -5.24
CA GLY A 116 4.70 -11.13 -4.84
C GLY A 116 5.27 -10.10 -5.82
N LEU A 117 6.31 -10.45 -6.59
CA LEU A 117 6.87 -9.60 -7.64
C LEU A 117 6.18 -9.81 -9.00
N ALA A 118 5.88 -11.06 -9.34
CA ALA A 118 5.30 -11.42 -10.63
C ALA A 118 3.88 -10.87 -10.78
N MET A 119 3.05 -10.98 -9.73
CA MET A 119 1.66 -10.57 -9.80
C MET A 119 1.47 -9.08 -10.12
N PRO A 120 2.09 -8.12 -9.39
CA PRO A 120 1.98 -6.70 -9.75
C PRO A 120 2.49 -6.44 -11.17
N GLY A 121 3.62 -7.05 -11.56
CA GLY A 121 4.19 -6.91 -12.90
C GLY A 121 3.23 -7.36 -14.01
N LEU A 122 2.57 -8.50 -13.81
CA LEU A 122 1.57 -9.04 -14.74
C LEU A 122 0.32 -8.15 -14.80
N LEU A 123 -0.18 -7.67 -13.65
CA LEU A 123 -1.34 -6.77 -13.60
C LEU A 123 -1.06 -5.45 -14.34
N PHE A 124 0.13 -4.86 -14.16
CA PHE A 124 0.54 -3.67 -14.91
C PHE A 124 0.69 -3.96 -16.40
N ALA A 125 1.26 -5.11 -16.77
CA ALA A 125 1.36 -5.49 -18.17
C ALA A 125 -0.03 -5.60 -18.82
N VAL A 126 -1.01 -6.21 -18.15
CA VAL A 126 -2.38 -6.31 -18.67
C VAL A 126 -3.04 -4.93 -18.79
N LEU A 127 -2.88 -4.09 -17.76
CA LEU A 127 -3.43 -2.73 -17.75
C LEU A 127 -2.96 -1.89 -18.93
N VAL A 128 -1.71 -2.07 -19.35
CA VAL A 128 -1.10 -1.28 -20.44
C VAL A 128 -1.29 -1.94 -21.81
N LYS A 129 -1.29 -3.27 -21.90
CA LYS A 129 -1.24 -4.00 -23.17
C LYS A 129 -2.57 -4.55 -23.67
N THR A 130 -3.62 -4.49 -22.87
CA THR A 130 -4.94 -5.03 -23.23
C THR A 130 -6.01 -3.96 -23.15
N PRO A 131 -7.09 -4.04 -23.96
CA PRO A 131 -8.22 -3.11 -23.88
C PRO A 131 -9.18 -3.44 -22.73
N ALA A 132 -8.79 -4.34 -21.82
CA ALA A 132 -9.65 -4.83 -20.76
C ALA A 132 -10.01 -3.70 -19.77
N PRO A 133 -11.18 -3.77 -19.11
CA PRO A 133 -11.54 -2.78 -18.09
C PRO A 133 -10.49 -2.75 -16.97
N ALA A 134 -10.17 -1.56 -16.46
CA ALA A 134 -9.15 -1.39 -15.43
C ALA A 134 -9.62 -1.83 -14.03
N TRP A 135 -10.93 -1.81 -13.77
CA TRP A 135 -11.47 -2.09 -12.44
C TRP A 135 -11.15 -3.49 -11.88
N PRO A 136 -11.16 -4.60 -12.66
CA PRO A 136 -10.78 -5.92 -12.17
C PRO A 136 -9.30 -5.97 -11.73
N ILE A 137 -8.43 -5.25 -12.45
CA ILE A 137 -7.00 -5.17 -12.14
C ILE A 137 -6.80 -4.50 -10.78
N PHE A 138 -7.49 -3.37 -10.55
CA PHE A 138 -7.45 -2.69 -9.25
C PHE A 138 -8.10 -3.52 -8.13
N ALA A 139 -9.18 -4.25 -8.42
CA ALA A 139 -9.82 -5.14 -7.47
C ALA A 139 -8.87 -6.27 -7.03
N ILE A 140 -8.23 -6.96 -7.99
CA ILE A 140 -7.23 -8.01 -7.70
C ILE A 140 -6.09 -7.43 -6.86
N LEU A 141 -5.53 -6.28 -7.27
CA LEU A 141 -4.44 -5.65 -6.54
C LEU A 141 -4.84 -5.31 -5.08
N ALA A 142 -6.03 -4.73 -4.88
CA ALA A 142 -6.54 -4.40 -3.55
C ALA A 142 -6.77 -5.64 -2.67
N LEU A 143 -7.35 -6.69 -3.25
CA LEU A 143 -7.61 -7.96 -2.58
C LEU A 143 -6.31 -8.65 -2.15
N GLU A 144 -5.33 -8.73 -3.04
CA GLU A 144 -4.05 -9.38 -2.75
C GLU A 144 -3.21 -8.59 -1.74
N LEU A 145 -3.29 -7.24 -1.76
CA LEU A 145 -2.70 -6.40 -0.71
C LEU A 145 -3.41 -6.59 0.64
N ALA A 146 -4.74 -6.72 0.65
CA ALA A 146 -5.50 -6.98 1.87
C ALA A 146 -5.10 -8.33 2.50
N VAL A 147 -4.92 -9.36 1.68
CA VAL A 147 -4.38 -10.65 2.14
C VAL A 147 -2.95 -10.49 2.64
N GLY A 148 -2.08 -9.78 1.92
CA GLY A 148 -0.70 -9.56 2.38
C GLY A 148 -0.65 -8.94 3.78
N GLY A 149 -1.55 -7.98 4.06
CA GLY A 149 -1.73 -7.42 5.40
C GLY A 149 -2.22 -8.43 6.42
N LEU A 150 -3.20 -9.28 6.04
CA LEU A 150 -3.73 -10.34 6.90
C LEU A 150 -2.66 -11.39 7.23
N ASP A 151 -1.93 -11.88 6.24
CA ASP A 151 -0.84 -12.84 6.41
C ASP A 151 0.28 -12.28 7.29
N ASN A 152 0.61 -10.99 7.14
CA ASN A 152 1.57 -10.34 8.02
C ASN A 152 1.10 -10.35 9.48
N LEU A 153 -0.17 -10.05 9.72
CA LEU A 153 -0.77 -10.11 11.07
C LEU A 153 -0.78 -11.54 11.62
N LEU A 154 -1.19 -12.53 10.83
CA LEU A 154 -1.23 -13.93 11.25
C LEU A 154 0.17 -14.51 11.49
N SER A 155 1.19 -14.04 10.76
CA SER A 155 2.58 -14.43 10.95
C SER A 155 3.11 -13.99 12.33
N HIS A 156 2.72 -12.79 12.79
CA HIS A 156 3.03 -12.31 14.13
C HIS A 156 2.43 -13.22 15.22
N HIS A 157 1.29 -13.86 14.93
CA HIS A 157 0.64 -14.83 15.81
C HIS A 157 1.05 -16.29 15.58
N LYS A 158 2.10 -16.55 14.77
CA LYS A 158 2.57 -17.90 14.39
C LYS A 158 1.47 -18.79 13.79
N ARG A 159 0.49 -18.16 13.12
CA ARG A 159 -0.71 -18.81 12.55
C ARG A 159 -0.88 -18.48 11.07
N ALA A 160 0.24 -18.16 10.39
CA ALA A 160 0.27 -17.80 8.99
C ALA A 160 -0.40 -18.87 8.10
N THR A 161 -0.99 -18.40 7.00
CA THR A 161 -1.64 -19.25 6.00
C THR A 161 -0.69 -20.32 5.47
N LYS A 162 -1.20 -21.54 5.30
CA LYS A 162 -0.44 -22.66 4.72
C LYS A 162 0.10 -22.25 3.35
N ALA A 163 1.40 -22.38 3.14
CA ALA A 163 2.09 -21.93 1.93
C ALA A 163 1.46 -22.46 0.62
N LEU A 164 0.86 -23.67 0.66
CA LEU A 164 0.16 -24.26 -0.48
C LEU A 164 -1.15 -23.54 -0.84
N ALA A 165 -1.96 -23.13 0.15
CA ALA A 165 -3.21 -22.43 -0.11
C ALA A 165 -2.93 -21.06 -0.76
N TRP A 166 -2.00 -20.31 -0.16
CA TRP A 166 -1.50 -19.06 -0.71
C TRP A 166 -0.94 -19.24 -2.13
N GLY A 167 -0.04 -20.22 -2.31
CA GLY A 167 0.61 -20.46 -3.60
C GLY A 167 -0.36 -20.85 -4.70
N SER A 168 -1.34 -21.71 -4.41
CA SER A 168 -2.35 -22.12 -5.38
C SER A 168 -3.23 -20.94 -5.85
N ARG A 169 -3.63 -20.06 -4.94
CA ARG A 169 -4.41 -18.86 -5.28
C ARG A 169 -3.57 -17.91 -6.14
N VAL A 170 -2.39 -17.53 -5.65
CA VAL A 170 -1.53 -16.55 -6.33
C VAL A 170 -1.11 -17.04 -7.71
N LEU A 171 -0.73 -18.32 -7.84
CA LEU A 171 -0.39 -18.90 -9.15
C LEU A 171 -1.62 -19.00 -10.05
N GLY A 172 -2.80 -19.33 -9.51
CA GLY A 172 -4.05 -19.34 -10.27
C GLY A 172 -4.40 -17.96 -10.83
N VAL A 173 -4.32 -16.91 -9.99
CA VAL A 173 -4.53 -15.52 -10.40
C VAL A 173 -3.48 -15.11 -11.43
N CYS A 174 -2.20 -15.37 -11.20
CA CYS A 174 -1.13 -15.08 -12.17
C CYS A 174 -1.34 -15.80 -13.51
N GLY A 175 -1.77 -17.06 -13.48
CA GLY A 175 -2.06 -17.84 -14.70
C GLY A 175 -3.22 -17.25 -15.50
N LEU A 176 -4.29 -16.82 -14.83
CA LEU A 176 -5.43 -16.15 -15.48
C LEU A 176 -5.02 -14.78 -16.04
N VAL A 177 -4.28 -13.97 -15.28
CA VAL A 177 -3.77 -12.66 -15.72
C VAL A 177 -2.80 -12.82 -16.91
N LEU A 178 -1.94 -13.85 -16.89
CA LEU A 178 -1.09 -14.19 -18.03
C LEU A 178 -1.93 -14.64 -19.24
N GLY A 179 -3.00 -15.40 -19.02
CA GLY A 179 -3.98 -15.75 -20.06
C GLY A 179 -4.58 -14.51 -20.73
N ALA A 180 -4.91 -13.48 -19.95
CA ALA A 180 -5.40 -12.20 -20.47
C ALA A 180 -4.38 -11.51 -21.39
N LEU A 181 -3.07 -11.64 -21.11
CA LEU A 181 -2.01 -11.12 -21.99
C LEU A 181 -1.85 -11.92 -23.28
N LEU A 182 -1.92 -13.25 -23.16
CA LEU A 182 -1.69 -14.17 -24.28
C LEU A 182 -2.87 -14.23 -25.25
N VAL A 183 -4.09 -13.96 -24.76
CA VAL A 183 -5.33 -13.97 -25.56
C VAL A 183 -6.10 -12.66 -25.34
N PRO A 184 -5.63 -11.52 -25.90
CA PRO A 184 -6.21 -10.19 -25.62
C PRO A 184 -7.70 -10.07 -25.96
N GLN A 185 -8.18 -10.84 -26.94
CA GLN A 185 -9.58 -10.91 -27.36
C GLN A 185 -10.56 -11.41 -26.26
N HIS A 186 -10.05 -12.11 -25.24
CA HIS A 186 -10.83 -12.60 -24.09
C HIS A 186 -10.27 -12.11 -22.76
N SER A 187 -9.52 -11.01 -22.79
CA SER A 187 -8.83 -10.45 -21.62
C SER A 187 -9.79 -10.08 -20.49
N ASP A 188 -11.01 -9.64 -20.82
CA ASP A 188 -12.10 -9.38 -19.89
C ASP A 188 -12.51 -10.63 -19.09
N LEU A 189 -12.78 -11.75 -19.77
CA LEU A 189 -13.17 -13.01 -19.14
C LEU A 189 -12.09 -13.53 -18.20
N PHE A 190 -10.83 -13.50 -18.64
CA PHE A 190 -9.69 -13.90 -17.81
C PHE A 190 -9.55 -13.02 -16.57
N LEU A 191 -9.72 -11.71 -16.70
CA LEU A 191 -9.64 -10.79 -15.56
C LEU A 191 -10.83 -10.92 -14.60
N TYR A 192 -12.04 -11.17 -15.08
CA TYR A 192 -13.20 -11.43 -14.23
C TYR A 192 -13.02 -12.74 -13.46
N ALA A 193 -12.54 -13.80 -14.13
CA ALA A 193 -12.20 -15.05 -13.49
C ALA A 193 -11.11 -14.86 -12.43
N ALA A 194 -10.04 -14.12 -12.75
CA ALA A 194 -8.95 -13.82 -11.81
C ALA A 194 -9.46 -13.04 -10.58
N THR A 195 -10.36 -12.08 -10.80
CA THR A 195 -10.99 -11.30 -9.73
C THR A 195 -11.85 -12.18 -8.84
N ALA A 196 -12.65 -13.09 -9.42
CA ALA A 196 -13.47 -14.02 -8.67
C ALA A 196 -12.59 -14.98 -7.82
N VAL A 197 -11.52 -15.54 -8.40
CA VAL A 197 -10.56 -16.39 -7.69
C VAL A 197 -9.90 -15.65 -6.54
N SER A 198 -9.44 -14.41 -6.78
CA SER A 198 -8.84 -13.58 -5.74
C SER A 198 -9.86 -13.30 -4.63
N LEU A 199 -11.08 -12.85 -4.97
CA LEU A 199 -12.14 -12.53 -4.01
C LEU A 199 -12.50 -13.72 -3.12
N VAL A 200 -12.73 -14.89 -3.72
CA VAL A 200 -13.04 -16.13 -2.98
C VAL A 200 -11.85 -16.49 -2.07
N GLY A 201 -10.62 -16.42 -2.58
CA GLY A 201 -9.44 -16.72 -1.79
C GLY A 201 -9.27 -15.79 -0.59
N VAL A 202 -9.47 -14.49 -0.77
CA VAL A 202 -9.43 -13.50 0.31
C VAL A 202 -10.55 -13.74 1.33
N ALA A 203 -11.77 -13.99 0.86
CA ALA A 203 -12.91 -14.24 1.74
C ALA A 203 -12.68 -15.50 2.61
N LEU A 204 -12.12 -16.56 2.01
CA LEU A 204 -11.77 -17.77 2.74
C LEU A 204 -10.69 -17.49 3.77
N GLU A 205 -9.60 -16.83 3.42
CA GLU A 205 -8.53 -16.51 4.38
C GLU A 205 -9.00 -15.59 5.51
N PHE A 206 -9.80 -14.58 5.19
CA PHE A 206 -10.42 -13.72 6.20
C PHE A 206 -11.30 -14.55 7.14
N TRP A 207 -12.12 -15.46 6.62
CA TRP A 207 -12.96 -16.32 7.45
C TRP A 207 -12.14 -17.20 8.41
N HIS A 208 -11.01 -17.75 7.93
CA HIS A 208 -10.09 -18.52 8.77
C HIS A 208 -9.38 -17.66 9.82
N GLY A 209 -9.07 -16.40 9.52
CA GLY A 209 -8.36 -15.46 10.40
C GLY A 209 -9.26 -14.56 11.25
N ARG A 210 -10.59 -14.63 11.08
CA ARG A 210 -11.54 -13.61 11.58
C ARG A 210 -11.45 -13.39 13.10
N ASP A 211 -11.15 -14.42 13.87
CA ASP A 211 -11.14 -14.35 15.32
C ASP A 211 -10.02 -13.41 15.82
N TYR A 212 -8.90 -13.33 15.10
CA TYR A 212 -7.83 -12.38 15.41
C TYR A 212 -8.20 -10.92 15.13
N PHE A 213 -9.20 -10.69 14.27
CA PHE A 213 -9.65 -9.37 13.88
C PHE A 213 -10.85 -8.89 14.71
N LEU A 214 -11.80 -9.79 14.97
CA LEU A 214 -13.07 -9.50 15.61
C LEU A 214 -13.04 -9.67 17.13
N ASP A 215 -12.17 -10.52 17.67
CA ASP A 215 -12.05 -10.68 19.11
C ASP A 215 -11.17 -9.57 19.72
N LYS A 216 -11.84 -8.61 20.38
CA LYS A 216 -11.18 -7.51 21.09
C LYS A 216 -10.14 -7.99 22.10
N ARG A 217 -10.34 -9.15 22.75
CA ARG A 217 -9.41 -9.65 23.77
C ARG A 217 -8.08 -10.10 23.17
N ILE A 218 -8.13 -10.76 22.01
CA ILE A 218 -6.94 -11.22 21.28
C ILE A 218 -6.19 -10.01 20.73
N ARG A 219 -6.92 -9.05 20.15
CA ARG A 219 -6.35 -7.79 19.64
C ARG A 219 -5.69 -6.95 20.72
N ASP A 220 -6.34 -6.77 21.88
CA ASP A 220 -5.82 -5.95 22.98
C ASP A 220 -4.61 -6.62 23.64
N ARG A 221 -4.58 -7.96 23.71
CA ARG A 221 -3.36 -8.70 24.12
C ARG A 221 -2.22 -8.49 23.13
N ALA A 222 -2.49 -8.57 21.83
CA ALA A 222 -1.49 -8.37 20.78
C ALA A 222 -0.87 -6.97 20.82
N LEU A 223 -1.68 -5.93 21.02
CA LEU A 223 -1.21 -4.55 21.15
C LEU A 223 -0.33 -4.36 22.40
N ARG A 224 -0.67 -5.01 23.51
CA ARG A 224 0.13 -4.96 24.74
C ARG A 224 1.47 -5.67 24.58
N GLU A 225 1.49 -6.85 23.97
CA GLU A 225 2.73 -7.60 23.72
C GLU A 225 3.67 -6.87 22.73
N ALA A 226 3.11 -6.26 21.68
CA ALA A 226 3.89 -5.45 20.73
C ALA A 226 4.50 -4.19 21.39
N ALA A 227 3.80 -3.56 22.34
CA ALA A 227 4.30 -2.42 23.09
C ALA A 227 5.47 -2.79 24.04
N VAL A 228 5.51 -4.03 24.53
CA VAL A 228 6.57 -4.53 25.42
C VAL A 228 7.87 -4.84 24.67
N HIS A 229 7.79 -5.13 23.35
CA HIS A 229 8.95 -5.48 22.52
C HIS A 229 9.49 -4.35 21.65
N GLN A 230 8.98 -3.12 21.78
CA GLN A 230 9.62 -1.96 21.16
C GLN A 230 10.87 -1.55 21.96
N PRO A 231 12.08 -1.57 21.38
CA PRO A 231 13.24 -1.02 22.04
C PRO A 231 13.04 0.49 22.28
N PRO A 232 13.53 1.03 23.41
CA PRO A 232 13.29 2.42 23.81
C PRO A 232 13.78 3.48 22.79
N SER A 233 14.56 3.08 21.78
CA SER A 233 15.00 3.95 20.68
C SER A 233 13.92 4.30 19.65
N GLN A 234 12.72 3.73 19.73
CA GLN A 234 11.59 4.07 18.83
C GLN A 234 10.47 4.88 19.49
N LEU A 235 10.60 5.23 20.77
CA LEU A 235 9.60 5.99 21.54
C LEU A 235 9.96 7.48 21.73
N SER A 236 11.00 7.98 21.05
CA SER A 236 11.47 9.38 21.13
C SER A 236 11.29 10.18 19.84
#